data_AF-A0A960SJT3-F1
#
_entry.id   AF-A0A960SJT3-F1
#
_cell.length_a   1.000
_cell.length_b   1.000
_cell.length_c   1.000
_cell.angle_alpha   90.00
_cell.angle_beta   90.00
_cell.angle_gamma   90.00
#
_symmetry.space_group_name_H-M   'P 1'
#
loop_
_entity.id
_entity.type
_entity.pdbx_description
1 polymer ?
#
loop_
_entity_poly.entity_id
_entity_poly.type
_entity_poly.pdbx_seq_one_letter_code
_entity_poly.pdbx_strand_id
1 'polypeptide(L)' 'MPRKISRIAPDWWDYTTLEPDIIQDAAKLEAKDLEQLSRPGFTVKLYDTLEDFYLAEALEY' A
#
# COMPACT_ATOMS: atom_id res chain seq x y z
N MET A 1 -4.34 -24.11 -5.69
CA MET A 1 -3.60 -24.45 -4.45
C MET A 1 -4.42 -23.98 -3.26
N PRO A 2 -4.36 -24.64 -2.09
CA PRO A 2 -5.00 -24.14 -0.87
C PRO A 2 -4.39 -22.79 -0.48
N ARG A 3 -5.23 -21.85 -0.01
CA ARG A 3 -4.79 -20.51 0.42
C ARG A 3 -3.73 -20.63 1.52
N LYS A 4 -2.65 -19.86 1.42
CA LYS A 4 -1.63 -19.77 2.48
C LYS A 4 -2.24 -19.16 3.75
N ILE A 5 -1.92 -19.75 4.89
CA ILE A 5 -2.32 -19.22 6.19
C ILE A 5 -1.34 -18.11 6.59
N SER A 6 -1.86 -17.04 7.19
CA SER A 6 -1.05 -15.94 7.70
C SER A 6 -0.02 -16.46 8.70
N ARG A 7 1.22 -15.96 8.56
CA ARG A 7 2.30 -16.25 9.52
C ARG A 7 2.32 -15.30 10.71
N ILE A 8 1.65 -14.15 10.61
CA ILE A 8 1.63 -13.12 11.66
C ILE A 8 0.45 -13.37 12.61
N ALA A 9 -0.73 -13.61 12.04
CA ALA A 9 -1.98 -13.84 12.76
C ALA A 9 -2.83 -14.85 11.95
N PRO A 10 -2.80 -16.16 12.28
CA PRO A 10 -3.46 -17.21 11.49
C PRO A 10 -4.94 -16.99 11.18
N ASP A 11 -5.65 -16.23 12.02
CA ASP A 11 -7.07 -15.90 11.86
C ASP A 11 -7.34 -14.70 10.94
N TRP A 12 -6.30 -14.05 10.42
CA TRP A 12 -6.37 -12.82 9.60
C TRP A 12 -5.71 -13.00 8.24
N TRP A 13 -5.99 -12.08 7.31
CA TRP A 13 -5.30 -11.99 6.02
C TRP A 13 -4.24 -10.89 6.06
N ASP A 14 -3.03 -11.21 5.63
CA ASP A 14 -1.91 -10.28 5.52
C ASP A 14 -1.06 -10.56 4.28
N TYR A 15 0.04 -9.81 4.10
CA TYR A 15 0.92 -9.94 2.94
C TYR A 15 1.57 -11.33 2.80
N THR A 16 1.72 -12.12 3.88
CA THR A 16 2.24 -13.50 3.86
C THR A 16 1.25 -14.50 3.26
N THR A 17 -0.01 -14.13 3.17
CA THR A 17 -1.06 -14.93 2.52
C THR A 17 -1.09 -14.76 0.99
N LEU A 18 -0.38 -13.76 0.46
CA LEU A 18 -0.34 -13.43 -0.96
C LEU A 18 0.52 -14.42 -1.76
N GLU A 19 0.29 -14.45 -3.07
CA GLU A 19 1.15 -15.18 -3.99
C GLU A 19 2.52 -14.51 -4.11
N PRO A 20 3.61 -15.27 -4.24
CA PRO A 20 4.97 -14.70 -4.21
C PRO A 20 5.18 -13.68 -5.35
N ASP A 21 4.58 -13.93 -6.51
CA ASP A 21 4.73 -13.06 -7.68
C ASP A 21 4.17 -11.66 -7.44
N ILE A 22 3.03 -11.55 -6.73
CA ILE A 22 2.44 -10.25 -6.34
C ILE A 22 3.39 -9.50 -5.40
N ILE A 23 4.02 -10.20 -4.45
CA ILE A 23 4.99 -9.60 -3.53
C ILE A 23 6.22 -9.10 -4.30
N GLN A 24 6.72 -9.91 -5.24
CA GLN A 24 7.86 -9.55 -6.07
C GLN A 24 7.57 -8.37 -7.00
N ASP A 25 6.37 -8.28 -7.56
CA ASP A 25 5.98 -7.16 -8.41
C ASP A 25 5.77 -5.88 -7.59
N ALA A 26 5.14 -5.98 -6.42
CA ALA A 26 5.00 -4.84 -5.51
C ALA A 26 6.37 -4.30 -5.04
N ALA A 27 7.36 -5.18 -4.83
CA ALA A 27 8.71 -4.78 -4.43
C ALA A 27 9.48 -4.00 -5.52
N LYS A 28 9.03 -4.03 -6.78
CA LYS A 28 9.64 -3.29 -7.89
C LYS A 28 9.04 -1.89 -8.08
N LEU A 29 7.96 -1.56 -7.38
CA LEU A 29 7.25 -0.29 -7.56
C LEU A 29 8.13 0.89 -7.15
N GLU A 30 8.17 1.90 -8.00
CA GLU A 30 8.75 3.21 -7.71
C GLU A 30 7.66 4.21 -7.31
N ALA A 31 8.04 5.40 -6.82
CA ALA A 31 7.09 6.44 -6.42
C ALA A 31 6.09 6.82 -7.54
N LYS A 32 6.59 6.90 -8.78
CA LYS A 32 5.76 7.16 -9.98
C LYS A 32 4.71 6.07 -10.24
N ASP A 33 4.98 4.83 -9.84
CA ASP A 33 4.07 3.71 -10.04
C ASP A 33 2.98 3.72 -8.96
N LEU A 34 3.31 4.18 -7.75
CA LEU A 34 2.33 4.36 -6.67
C LEU A 34 1.29 5.43 -7.01
N GLU A 35 1.70 6.56 -7.59
CA GLU A 35 0.78 7.62 -8.01
C GLU A 35 -0.29 7.10 -8.98
N GLN A 36 0.11 6.22 -9.91
CA GLN A 36 -0.76 5.60 -10.90
C GLN A 36 -1.79 4.61 -10.30
N LEU A 37 -1.65 4.21 -9.04
CA LEU A 37 -2.62 3.34 -8.37
C LEU A 37 -3.90 4.08 -7.95
N SER A 38 -3.92 5.42 -8.05
CA SER A 38 -5.10 6.24 -7.84
C SER A 38 -6.23 5.86 -8.79
N ARG A 39 -7.46 5.80 -8.27
CA ARG A 39 -8.67 5.35 -8.97
C ARG A 39 -9.92 5.92 -8.29
N PRO A 40 -11.11 5.92 -8.93
CA PRO A 40 -12.32 6.43 -8.29
C PRO A 40 -12.55 5.78 -6.91
N GLY A 41 -12.65 6.61 -5.86
CA GLY A 41 -12.79 6.17 -4.47
C GLY A 41 -11.48 5.86 -3.73
N PHE A 42 -10.31 6.04 -4.35
CA PHE A 42 -9.00 5.86 -3.73
C PHE A 42 -7.94 6.74 -4.39
N THR A 43 -7.34 7.66 -3.64
CA THR A 43 -6.34 8.60 -4.16
C THR A 43 -5.02 8.41 -3.42
N VAL A 44 -3.92 8.30 -4.18
CA VAL A 44 -2.57 8.32 -3.63
C VAL A 44 -2.05 9.76 -3.65
N LYS A 45 -1.68 10.28 -2.49
CA LYS A 45 -0.99 11.58 -2.35
C LYS A 45 0.42 11.33 -1.82
N LEU A 46 1.42 11.84 -2.54
CA LEU A 46 2.81 11.77 -2.14
C LEU A 46 3.24 13.16 -1.65
N TYR A 47 3.98 13.19 -0.55
CA TYR A 47 4.52 14.41 0.04
C TYR A 47 6.03 14.24 0.18
N ASP A 48 6.77 15.27 -0.23
CA ASP A 48 8.23 15.25 -0.22
C ASP A 48 8.79 15.43 1.19
N THR A 49 8.04 16.09 2.07
CA THR A 49 8.42 16.35 3.45
C THR A 49 7.33 15.94 4.43
N LEU A 50 7.74 15.72 5.68
CA LEU A 50 6.82 15.40 6.76
C LEU A 50 5.94 16.60 7.11
N GLU A 51 6.49 17.81 7.02
CA GLU A 51 5.81 19.08 7.22
C GLU A 51 4.68 19.27 6.19
N ASP A 52 4.94 18.97 4.92
CA ASP A 52 3.91 19.02 3.87
C ASP A 52 2.78 18.01 4.13
N PHE A 53 3.14 16.80 4.59
CA PHE A 53 2.16 15.78 4.96
C PHE A 53 1.24 16.25 6.10
N TYR A 54 1.81 16.79 7.18
CA TYR A 54 1.02 17.28 8.33
C TYR A 54 0.23 18.54 8.00
N LEU A 55 0.77 19.45 7.18
CA LEU A 55 0.04 20.62 6.72
C LEU A 55 -1.20 20.20 5.90
N ALA A 56 -1.04 19.23 5.01
CA ALA A 56 -2.16 18.72 4.22
C ALA A 56 -3.24 18.07 5.10
N GLU A 57 -2.86 17.25 6.08
CA GLU A 57 -3.80 16.66 7.05
C GLU A 57 -4.54 17.75 7.85
N ALA A 58 -3.83 18.78 8.30
CA ALA A 58 -4.43 19.89 9.06
C ALA A 58 -5.41 20.73 8.23
N LEU A 59 -5.22 20.83 6.91
CA LEU A 59 -6.09 21.56 5.99
C LEU A 59 -7.26 20.74 5.43
N GLU A 60 -7.25 19.41 5.62
CA GLU A 60 -8.38 18.54 5.24
C GLU A 60 -9.56 18.62 6.24
N TYR A 61 -9.39 19.32 7.36
CA TYR A 61 -10.42 19.65 8.36
C TYR A 61 -10.86 21.12 8.28
#